data_AF-A0AAQ3QUS8-F1
#
_entry.id   AF-A0AAQ3QUS8-F1
#
_cell.length_a   1.000
_cell.length_b   1.000
_cell.length_c   1.000
_cell.angle_alpha   90.00
_cell.angle_beta   90.00
_cell.angle_gamma   90.00
#
_symmetry.space_group_name_H-M   'P 1'
#
loop_
_entity.id
_entity.type
_entity.pdbx_description
1 polymer ?
#
loop_
_entity_poly.entity_id
_entity_poly.type
_entity_poly.pdbx_seq_one_letter_code
_entity_poly.pdbx_strand_id
1 'polypeptide(L)'
;MKTSMIKSIKYTALLLGIATMPVLASAGTFKTITIDGDFSDWDGVPVFTTDITTLGTPPLGFTALSVANDDDFVYLRVQYDGSHLVNSGANQIFITLDNDNDANTGFNIFGLGVIGSEVGWQNDFPFDQRGGFNSGSIDNGGASIAPFFTTTTQQEIALSRNATFTTGGTVIFPNDTFGLGVYVNTDASNYELIAGTGSSAYTVAVPEPGHAGIFLAIGAIGIIAYRRRCRS
;
A
#
# COMPACT_ATOMS: atom_id res chain seq x y z
N MET A 1 69.99 -37.77 6.23
CA MET A 1 69.82 -36.30 6.07
C MET A 1 68.74 -36.07 5.01
N LYS A 2 67.65 -35.31 5.24
CA LYS A 2 67.57 -33.83 5.07
C LYS A 2 68.16 -33.40 3.71
N THR A 3 67.50 -32.76 2.73
CA THR A 3 66.48 -31.67 2.69
C THR A 3 65.95 -31.59 1.22
N SER A 4 64.73 -31.20 0.81
CA SER A 4 63.51 -30.62 1.43
C SER A 4 62.22 -31.07 0.68
N MET A 5 61.08 -30.40 0.93
CA MET A 5 59.89 -30.35 0.06
C MET A 5 59.86 -29.06 -0.79
N ILE A 6 59.11 -29.06 -1.90
CA ILE A 6 58.31 -27.90 -2.33
C ILE A 6 56.89 -28.42 -2.65
N LYS A 7 55.91 -28.07 -1.82
CA LYS A 7 54.48 -28.33 -2.08
C LYS A 7 53.90 -27.16 -2.88
N SER A 8 53.38 -27.44 -4.07
CA SER A 8 52.56 -26.47 -4.81
C SER A 8 51.18 -26.37 -4.13
N ILE A 9 50.92 -25.25 -3.47
CA ILE A 9 49.59 -24.92 -2.93
C ILE A 9 48.79 -24.26 -4.06
N LYS A 10 47.77 -24.96 -4.56
CA LYS A 10 46.78 -24.37 -5.46
C LYS A 10 45.77 -23.59 -4.61
N TYR A 11 45.84 -22.26 -4.68
CA TYR A 11 44.81 -21.39 -4.11
C TYR A 11 43.57 -21.40 -5.01
N THR A 12 42.61 -22.27 -4.71
CA THR A 12 41.27 -22.16 -5.29
C THR A 12 40.54 -21.03 -4.58
N ALA A 13 40.44 -19.87 -5.21
CA ALA A 13 39.65 -18.75 -4.68
C ALA A 13 38.16 -19.12 -4.70
N LEU A 14 37.58 -19.32 -3.52
CA LEU A 14 36.14 -19.42 -3.35
C LEU A 14 35.56 -18.01 -3.43
N LEU A 15 35.00 -17.63 -4.59
CA LEU A 15 34.13 -16.45 -4.64
C LEU A 15 32.91 -16.72 -3.76
N LEU A 16 32.79 -16.01 -2.64
CA LEU A 16 31.48 -15.81 -2.02
C LEU A 16 30.65 -14.98 -3.00
N GLY A 17 29.68 -15.62 -3.65
CA GLY A 17 28.59 -14.89 -4.28
C GLY A 17 27.83 -14.16 -3.18
N ILE A 18 27.95 -12.83 -3.15
CA ILE A 18 27.01 -11.99 -2.40
C ILE A 18 25.67 -12.16 -3.11
N ALA A 19 24.79 -12.97 -2.52
CA ALA A 19 23.40 -12.95 -2.90
C ALA A 19 22.87 -11.56 -2.57
N THR A 20 22.72 -10.72 -3.59
CA THR A 20 21.87 -9.53 -3.51
C THR A 20 20.47 -10.05 -3.22
N MET A 21 20.08 -10.07 -1.95
CA MET A 21 18.69 -10.25 -1.59
C MET A 21 17.93 -9.18 -2.37
N PRO A 22 16.92 -9.54 -3.18
CA PRO A 22 15.98 -8.52 -3.61
C PRO A 22 15.46 -7.86 -2.34
N VAL A 23 15.47 -6.53 -2.30
CA VAL A 23 14.70 -5.82 -1.29
C VAL A 23 13.27 -6.27 -1.56
N LEU A 24 12.74 -7.12 -0.68
CA LEU A 24 11.32 -7.42 -0.68
C LEU A 24 10.65 -6.07 -0.50
N ALA A 25 9.88 -5.63 -1.49
CA ALA A 25 8.84 -4.65 -1.24
C ALA A 25 8.09 -5.16 -0.01
N SER A 26 7.96 -4.32 1.02
CA SER A 26 7.23 -4.74 2.21
C SER A 26 5.83 -5.10 1.74
N ALA A 27 5.45 -6.37 1.88
CA ALA A 27 4.05 -6.73 1.73
C ALA A 27 3.25 -5.85 2.70
N GLY A 28 2.04 -5.47 2.27
CA GLY A 28 1.11 -4.73 3.10
C GLY A 28 0.70 -5.51 4.34
N THR A 29 -0.26 -4.96 5.08
CA THR A 29 -0.78 -5.63 6.29
C THR A 29 -2.13 -6.27 5.99
N PHE A 30 -2.23 -7.60 6.08
CA PHE A 30 -3.52 -8.28 5.95
C PHE A 30 -4.31 -8.15 7.25
N LYS A 31 -5.35 -7.31 7.25
CA LYS A 31 -6.21 -7.03 8.41
C LYS A 31 -7.54 -6.43 7.96
N THR A 32 -8.64 -7.00 8.45
CA THR A 32 -9.97 -6.38 8.40
C THR A 32 -10.03 -5.26 9.44
N ILE A 33 -10.49 -4.07 9.02
CA ILE A 33 -10.74 -2.91 9.86
C ILE A 33 -12.25 -2.62 9.87
N THR A 34 -12.79 -2.25 11.02
CA THR A 34 -14.18 -1.81 11.21
C THR A 34 -14.23 -0.30 11.13
N ILE A 35 -14.98 0.26 10.17
CA ILE A 35 -15.07 1.72 10.01
C ILE A 35 -16.13 2.28 10.97
N ASP A 36 -15.74 2.59 12.20
CA ASP A 36 -16.63 3.10 13.26
C ASP A 36 -16.05 4.24 14.12
N GLY A 37 -14.75 4.51 14.00
CA GLY A 37 -14.02 5.55 14.74
C GLY A 37 -13.30 5.06 16.01
N ASP A 38 -13.36 3.77 16.35
CA ASP A 38 -12.49 3.13 17.34
C ASP A 38 -11.26 2.52 16.66
N PHE A 39 -10.16 3.28 16.68
CA PHE A 39 -8.92 2.92 16.00
C PHE A 39 -8.10 1.81 16.69
N SER A 40 -8.68 1.03 17.62
CA SER A 40 -7.97 -0.04 18.34
C SER A 40 -7.62 -1.23 17.43
N ASP A 41 -8.40 -1.47 16.38
CA ASP A 41 -8.11 -2.48 15.36
C ASP A 41 -6.98 -2.08 14.39
N TRP A 42 -6.48 -0.85 14.45
CA TRP A 42 -5.24 -0.44 13.78
C TRP A 42 -3.97 -0.86 14.53
N ASP A 43 -4.08 -1.45 15.72
CA ASP A 43 -2.89 -1.89 16.47
C ASP A 43 -2.04 -2.91 15.69
N GLY A 44 -0.73 -2.72 15.69
CA GLY A 44 0.22 -3.48 14.88
C GLY A 44 0.22 -3.20 13.37
N VAL A 45 -0.66 -2.33 12.85
CA VAL A 45 -0.57 -1.86 11.45
C VAL A 45 0.53 -0.79 11.37
N PRO A 46 1.57 -0.95 10.54
CA PRO A 46 2.64 0.03 10.38
C PRO A 46 2.17 1.26 9.61
N VAL A 47 2.87 2.38 9.81
CA VAL A 47 2.74 3.55 8.93
C VAL A 47 3.24 3.15 7.54
N PHE A 48 2.40 3.37 6.53
CA PHE A 48 2.71 3.11 5.12
C PHE A 48 3.61 4.21 4.55
N THR A 49 3.28 5.49 4.83
CA THR A 49 4.06 6.64 4.37
C THR A 49 3.90 7.84 5.30
N THR A 50 4.95 8.67 5.32
CA THR A 50 4.97 10.03 5.86
C THR A 50 5.53 11.02 4.82
N ASP A 51 5.58 10.63 3.54
CA ASP A 51 6.01 11.49 2.45
C ASP A 51 4.89 12.48 2.12
N ILE A 52 5.12 13.73 2.48
CA ILE A 52 4.13 14.81 2.45
C ILE A 52 4.68 15.94 1.59
N THR A 53 3.93 16.31 0.55
CA THR A 53 4.18 17.50 -0.27
C THR A 53 3.16 18.58 0.08
N THR A 54 3.64 19.75 0.49
CA THR A 54 2.81 20.87 0.95
C THR A 54 3.16 22.15 0.18
N LEU A 55 2.13 22.94 -0.16
CA LEU A 55 2.27 24.32 -0.60
C LEU A 55 1.25 25.20 0.14
N GLY A 56 1.70 26.37 0.61
CA GLY A 56 0.82 27.35 1.27
C GLY A 56 0.64 27.10 2.78
N THR A 57 -0.60 27.09 3.24
CA THR A 57 -1.03 26.83 4.61
C THR A 57 -2.26 25.93 4.54
N PRO A 58 -2.07 24.61 4.35
CA PRO A 58 -3.17 23.68 4.19
C PRO A 58 -3.96 23.51 5.48
N PRO A 59 -5.22 23.06 5.39
CA PRO A 59 -6.14 23.12 6.52
C PRO A 59 -6.14 21.89 7.45
N LEU A 60 -5.41 20.80 7.14
CA LEU A 60 -5.44 19.56 7.93
C LEU A 60 -4.10 19.14 8.54
N GLY A 61 -2.96 19.37 7.88
CA GLY A 61 -1.65 19.02 8.43
C GLY A 61 -1.49 17.50 8.56
N PHE A 62 -1.37 16.77 7.46
CA PHE A 62 -1.17 15.32 7.52
C PHE A 62 0.14 14.99 8.26
N THR A 63 0.14 13.88 9.03
CA THR A 63 1.32 13.42 9.76
C THR A 63 1.74 12.00 9.38
N ALA A 64 0.78 11.13 9.08
CA ALA A 64 1.03 9.77 8.65
C ALA A 64 -0.19 9.16 7.95
N LEU A 65 0.07 8.30 6.96
CA LEU A 65 -0.91 7.43 6.33
C LEU A 65 -0.51 5.98 6.64
N SER A 66 -1.43 5.19 7.19
CA SER A 66 -1.28 3.74 7.39
C SER A 66 -2.24 3.01 6.47
N VAL A 67 -1.85 1.84 5.95
CA VAL A 67 -2.66 1.07 5.00
C VAL A 67 -2.66 -0.40 5.41
N ALA A 68 -3.85 -0.99 5.38
CA ALA A 68 -4.08 -2.43 5.51
C ALA A 68 -5.04 -2.88 4.39
N ASN A 69 -5.22 -4.17 4.21
CA ASN A 69 -6.27 -4.71 3.36
C ASN A 69 -6.77 -6.04 3.91
N ASP A 70 -7.97 -6.44 3.51
CA ASP A 70 -8.38 -7.84 3.54
C ASP A 70 -8.74 -8.31 2.12
N ASP A 71 -9.57 -9.34 1.98
CA ASP A 71 -9.99 -9.87 0.69
C ASP A 71 -10.93 -8.90 -0.06
N ASP A 72 -11.73 -8.10 0.65
CA ASP A 72 -12.79 -7.26 0.08
C ASP A 72 -12.45 -5.76 0.05
N PHE A 73 -11.59 -5.27 0.96
CA PHE A 73 -11.31 -3.84 1.12
C PHE A 73 -9.81 -3.50 1.22
N VAL A 74 -9.47 -2.29 0.77
CA VAL A 74 -8.25 -1.57 1.17
C VAL A 74 -8.65 -0.53 2.21
N TYR A 75 -7.94 -0.52 3.34
CA TYR A 75 -8.20 0.35 4.47
C TYR A 75 -7.11 1.41 4.62
N LEU A 76 -7.51 2.65 4.86
CA LEU A 76 -6.61 3.77 5.13
C LEU A 76 -6.82 4.29 6.55
N ARG A 77 -5.76 4.64 7.26
CA ARG A 77 -5.81 5.51 8.44
C ARG A 77 -4.98 6.76 8.19
N VAL A 78 -5.67 7.88 8.14
CA VAL A 78 -5.11 9.23 7.96
C VAL A 78 -4.97 9.87 9.33
N GLN A 79 -3.80 10.43 9.63
CA GLN A 79 -3.51 11.13 10.88
C GLN A 79 -3.17 12.60 10.62
N TYR A 80 -3.59 13.49 11.52
CA TYR A 80 -3.46 14.94 11.42
C TYR A 80 -2.62 15.53 12.57
N ASP A 81 -2.04 16.70 12.36
CA ASP A 81 -1.45 17.53 13.41
C ASP A 81 -2.56 18.34 14.09
N GLY A 82 -3.00 17.85 15.25
CA GLY A 82 -4.12 18.42 16.00
C GLY A 82 -5.50 17.96 15.50
N SER A 83 -6.54 18.52 16.11
CA SER A 83 -7.94 18.12 15.86
C SER A 83 -8.62 19.05 14.87
N HIS A 84 -9.17 18.49 13.79
CA HIS A 84 -9.80 19.24 12.70
C HIS A 84 -11.22 18.77 12.44
N LEU A 85 -12.11 19.68 12.05
CA LEU A 85 -13.42 19.32 11.52
C LEU A 85 -13.25 18.79 10.09
N VAL A 86 -13.24 17.47 9.94
CA VAL A 86 -12.97 16.79 8.66
C VAL A 86 -14.22 16.71 7.77
N ASN A 87 -13.99 16.47 6.47
CA ASN A 87 -15.00 16.32 5.40
C ASN A 87 -15.87 17.56 5.11
N SER A 88 -15.63 18.69 5.79
CA SER A 88 -16.51 19.86 5.80
C SER A 88 -15.85 21.10 5.22
N GLY A 89 -16.54 21.80 4.29
CA GLY A 89 -16.06 23.06 3.73
C GLY A 89 -14.69 22.93 3.05
N ALA A 90 -13.69 23.69 3.52
CA ALA A 90 -12.31 23.62 3.04
C ALA A 90 -11.56 22.34 3.47
N ASN A 91 -12.11 21.59 4.43
CA ASN A 91 -11.49 20.40 5.03
C ASN A 91 -12.02 19.10 4.38
N GLN A 92 -12.49 19.17 3.14
CA GLN A 92 -12.83 18.00 2.34
C GLN A 92 -11.57 17.23 1.99
N ILE A 93 -11.52 15.96 2.39
CA ILE A 93 -10.44 15.07 2.00
C ILE A 93 -10.71 14.53 0.60
N PHE A 94 -9.65 14.28 -0.14
CA PHE A 94 -9.67 13.54 -1.37
C PHE A 94 -8.72 12.36 -1.27
N ILE A 95 -9.06 11.28 -1.95
CA ILE A 95 -8.24 10.07 -2.03
C ILE A 95 -7.87 9.88 -3.50
N THR A 96 -6.65 9.42 -3.75
CA THR A 96 -6.11 9.21 -5.11
C THR A 96 -5.47 7.83 -5.18
N LEU A 97 -5.79 7.11 -6.26
CA LEU A 97 -5.33 5.76 -6.55
C LEU A 97 -4.76 5.72 -7.97
N ASP A 98 -3.49 5.31 -8.05
CA ASP A 98 -2.70 5.08 -9.27
C ASP A 98 -2.54 3.56 -9.39
N ASN A 99 -3.31 2.96 -10.31
CA ASN A 99 -3.62 1.52 -10.26
C ASN A 99 -2.73 0.65 -11.15
N ASP A 100 -1.88 1.26 -11.96
CA ASP A 100 -0.80 0.61 -12.71
C ASP A 100 0.61 1.05 -12.27
N ASN A 101 0.71 2.01 -11.33
CA ASN A 101 1.95 2.56 -10.75
C ASN A 101 2.79 3.36 -11.76
N ASP A 102 2.15 4.01 -12.74
CA ASP A 102 2.76 4.93 -13.71
C ASP A 102 2.28 6.38 -13.49
N ALA A 103 3.11 7.22 -12.86
CA ALA A 103 2.79 8.63 -12.63
C ALA A 103 2.60 9.49 -13.92
N ASN A 104 2.70 8.90 -15.11
CA ASN A 104 2.42 9.53 -16.40
C ASN A 104 1.01 9.21 -16.95
N THR A 105 0.25 8.30 -16.32
CA THR A 105 -1.15 8.02 -16.65
C THR A 105 -2.10 8.83 -15.74
N GLY A 106 -3.41 8.58 -15.87
CA GLY A 106 -4.43 9.17 -15.01
C GLY A 106 -4.46 10.70 -14.96
N PHE A 107 -4.93 11.21 -13.82
CA PHE A 107 -4.96 12.62 -13.47
C PHE A 107 -3.78 12.97 -12.54
N ASN A 108 -2.91 13.86 -13.01
CA ASN A 108 -1.74 14.32 -12.26
C ASN A 108 -2.15 15.32 -11.15
N ILE A 109 -2.10 14.86 -9.90
CA ILE A 109 -2.49 15.64 -8.71
C ILE A 109 -1.59 16.88 -8.58
N PHE A 110 -2.21 18.06 -8.71
CA PHE A 110 -1.59 19.40 -8.74
C PHE A 110 -0.47 19.61 -9.77
N GLY A 111 -0.32 18.70 -10.75
CA GLY A 111 0.77 18.75 -11.73
C GLY A 111 2.13 18.31 -11.18
N LEU A 112 2.17 17.64 -10.02
CA LEU A 112 3.40 17.24 -9.34
C LEU A 112 4.17 16.10 -10.02
N GLY A 113 3.48 15.23 -10.76
CA GLY A 113 4.08 14.03 -11.37
C GLY A 113 4.50 12.96 -10.36
N VAL A 114 3.87 12.96 -9.18
CA VAL A 114 4.12 11.99 -8.09
C VAL A 114 3.15 10.80 -8.15
N ILE A 115 1.94 11.03 -8.67
CA ILE A 115 0.87 10.03 -8.77
C ILE A 115 0.04 10.30 -10.04
N GLY A 116 -0.20 9.24 -10.82
CA GLY A 116 -1.04 9.24 -12.02
C GLY A 116 -2.39 8.64 -11.64
N SER A 117 -3.35 9.47 -11.22
CA SER A 117 -4.54 8.94 -10.56
C SER A 117 -5.56 8.42 -11.57
N GLU A 118 -5.82 7.11 -11.64
CA GLU A 118 -6.95 6.57 -12.41
C GLU A 118 -8.28 6.68 -11.65
N VAL A 119 -8.27 6.71 -10.32
CA VAL A 119 -9.48 6.85 -9.50
C VAL A 119 -9.29 7.86 -8.38
N GLY A 120 -10.26 8.75 -8.25
CA GLY A 120 -10.33 9.74 -7.17
C GLY A 120 -11.57 9.55 -6.31
N TRP A 121 -11.49 10.02 -5.07
CA TRP A 121 -12.65 10.24 -4.20
C TRP A 121 -12.64 11.67 -3.69
N GLN A 122 -13.83 12.22 -3.46
CA GLN A 122 -14.04 13.43 -2.66
C GLN A 122 -14.94 13.02 -1.49
N ASN A 123 -14.39 13.00 -0.29
CA ASN A 123 -14.99 12.30 0.85
C ASN A 123 -15.35 10.85 0.45
N ASP A 124 -16.62 10.46 0.60
CA ASP A 124 -17.19 9.14 0.31
C ASP A 124 -17.51 8.91 -1.18
N PHE A 125 -17.48 9.95 -2.02
CA PHE A 125 -17.93 9.90 -3.41
C PHE A 125 -16.79 9.62 -4.41
N PRO A 126 -16.81 8.49 -5.15
CA PRO A 126 -15.78 8.12 -6.12
C PRO A 126 -16.00 8.74 -7.50
N PHE A 127 -14.92 8.84 -8.29
CA PHE A 127 -14.97 9.22 -9.71
C PHE A 127 -13.77 8.70 -10.51
N ASP A 128 -14.02 8.44 -11.80
CA ASP A 128 -13.01 8.07 -12.79
C ASP A 128 -12.10 9.27 -13.08
N GLN A 129 -10.79 9.06 -13.05
CA GLN A 129 -9.78 10.09 -13.30
C GLN A 129 -8.92 9.86 -14.56
N ARG A 130 -9.17 8.77 -15.31
CA ARG A 130 -8.42 8.39 -16.52
C ARG A 130 -8.47 9.40 -17.66
N GLY A 131 -9.45 10.32 -17.66
CA GLY A 131 -9.64 11.36 -18.68
C GLY A 131 -9.53 12.80 -18.18
N GLY A 132 -9.14 13.00 -16.91
CA GLY A 132 -9.19 14.31 -16.24
C GLY A 132 -9.82 14.21 -14.84
N PHE A 133 -9.91 15.33 -14.12
CA PHE A 133 -10.23 15.37 -12.68
C PHE A 133 -11.48 14.57 -12.26
N ASN A 134 -12.54 14.58 -13.08
CA ASN A 134 -13.70 13.72 -12.94
C ASN A 134 -14.23 13.41 -14.35
N SER A 135 -14.14 12.15 -14.74
CA SER A 135 -14.41 11.62 -16.08
C SER A 135 -15.65 10.72 -16.12
N GLY A 136 -16.30 10.47 -14.97
CA GLY A 136 -17.43 9.56 -14.84
C GLY A 136 -17.49 8.84 -13.50
N SER A 137 -18.45 7.93 -13.38
CA SER A 137 -18.72 7.16 -12.15
C SER A 137 -17.82 5.93 -11.97
N ILE A 138 -17.76 5.46 -10.72
CA ILE A 138 -17.23 4.15 -10.34
C ILE A 138 -18.38 3.35 -9.70
N ASP A 139 -18.65 2.16 -10.20
CA ASP A 139 -19.65 1.25 -9.65
C ASP A 139 -19.08 0.55 -8.41
N ASN A 140 -19.88 0.43 -7.35
CA ASN A 140 -19.50 -0.11 -6.04
C ASN A 140 -18.29 0.58 -5.37
N GLY A 141 -17.92 1.80 -5.82
CA GLY A 141 -16.74 2.53 -5.35
C GLY A 141 -16.93 3.44 -4.15
N GLY A 142 -18.14 3.52 -3.56
CA GLY A 142 -18.40 4.39 -2.41
C GLY A 142 -17.50 4.05 -1.22
N ALA A 143 -16.81 5.03 -0.66
CA ALA A 143 -15.93 4.82 0.48
C ALA A 143 -16.70 4.90 1.80
N SER A 144 -16.45 3.97 2.72
CA SER A 144 -16.92 4.11 4.11
C SER A 144 -15.89 4.93 4.88
N ILE A 145 -16.32 5.93 5.67
CA ILE A 145 -15.42 6.85 6.39
C ILE A 145 -15.88 7.04 7.83
N ALA A 146 -14.96 6.94 8.79
CA ALA A 146 -15.21 7.27 10.19
C ALA A 146 -14.00 8.00 10.85
N PRO A 147 -14.24 8.87 11.85
CA PRO A 147 -15.48 9.61 12.04
C PRO A 147 -15.70 10.60 10.88
N PHE A 148 -16.97 10.89 10.56
CA PHE A 148 -17.35 11.73 9.40
C PHE A 148 -17.99 13.05 9.89
N PHE A 149 -17.72 14.18 9.22
CA PHE A 149 -18.20 15.53 9.62
C PHE A 149 -17.98 15.88 11.12
N THR A 150 -16.90 15.37 11.70
CA THR A 150 -16.63 15.42 13.15
C THR A 150 -15.26 16.06 13.41
N THR A 151 -15.03 16.62 14.59
CA THR A 151 -13.69 17.11 14.97
C THR A 151 -12.83 15.94 15.46
N THR A 152 -11.73 15.63 14.76
CA THR A 152 -10.88 14.45 15.04
C THR A 152 -9.41 14.73 14.72
N THR A 153 -8.49 13.96 15.32
CA THR A 153 -7.05 13.92 14.97
C THR A 153 -6.72 12.86 13.92
N GLN A 154 -7.69 12.03 13.53
CA GLN A 154 -7.49 10.93 12.58
C GLN A 154 -8.80 10.42 12.00
N GLN A 155 -8.72 9.83 10.81
CA GLN A 155 -9.83 9.15 10.13
C GLN A 155 -9.40 7.80 9.60
N GLU A 156 -10.38 6.91 9.48
CA GLU A 156 -10.27 5.63 8.82
C GLU A 156 -11.27 5.53 7.67
N ILE A 157 -10.84 4.80 6.64
CA ILE A 157 -11.52 4.76 5.34
C ILE A 157 -11.45 3.33 4.80
N ALA A 158 -12.55 2.79 4.27
CA ALA A 158 -12.55 1.54 3.51
C ALA A 158 -12.91 1.78 2.04
N LEU A 159 -12.09 1.25 1.15
CA LEU A 159 -12.24 1.29 -0.31
C LEU A 159 -12.50 -0.12 -0.83
N SER A 160 -13.59 -0.33 -1.55
CA SER A 160 -13.96 -1.64 -2.10
C SER A 160 -12.98 -2.11 -3.17
N ARG A 161 -12.38 -3.30 -2.98
CA ARG A 161 -11.55 -3.98 -3.99
C ARG A 161 -12.37 -4.47 -5.19
N ASN A 162 -13.67 -4.65 -4.98
CA ASN A 162 -14.64 -5.09 -5.99
C ASN A 162 -15.24 -3.93 -6.80
N ALA A 163 -14.77 -2.70 -6.60
CA ALA A 163 -15.22 -1.54 -7.36
C ALA A 163 -14.71 -1.57 -8.82
N THR A 164 -15.52 -1.06 -9.74
CA THR A 164 -15.23 -1.07 -11.18
C THR A 164 -15.50 0.29 -11.82
N PHE A 165 -14.70 0.65 -12.81
CA PHE A 165 -15.02 1.79 -13.67
C PHE A 165 -16.34 1.53 -14.41
N THR A 166 -17.35 2.39 -14.23
CA THR A 166 -18.63 2.27 -14.95
C THR A 166 -18.41 2.27 -16.47
N THR A 167 -17.44 3.06 -16.93
CA THR A 167 -16.96 3.01 -18.33
C THR A 167 -15.92 1.91 -18.49
N GLY A 168 -16.31 0.83 -19.15
CA GLY A 168 -15.45 -0.31 -19.49
C GLY A 168 -15.57 -1.52 -18.56
N GLY A 169 -16.09 -1.34 -17.35
CA GLY A 169 -16.35 -2.44 -16.40
C GLY A 169 -15.09 -3.11 -15.82
N THR A 170 -13.92 -2.48 -15.97
CA THR A 170 -12.66 -2.98 -15.40
C THR A 170 -12.60 -2.69 -13.89
N VAL A 171 -11.99 -3.60 -13.12
CA VAL A 171 -11.76 -3.37 -11.68
C VAL A 171 -10.81 -2.20 -11.45
N ILE A 172 -10.97 -1.49 -10.33
CA ILE A 172 -10.09 -0.35 -9.99
C ILE A 172 -8.76 -0.79 -9.38
N PHE A 173 -8.67 -2.02 -8.86
CA PHE A 173 -7.43 -2.67 -8.41
C PHE A 173 -7.10 -3.88 -9.31
N PRO A 174 -6.62 -3.68 -10.55
CA PRO A 174 -6.27 -4.78 -11.47
C PRO A 174 -4.94 -5.46 -11.10
N ASN A 175 -4.12 -4.82 -10.27
CA ASN A 175 -2.78 -5.26 -9.87
C ASN A 175 -2.67 -5.38 -8.34
N ASP A 176 -1.77 -6.25 -7.88
CA ASP A 176 -1.44 -6.38 -6.45
C ASP A 176 -0.53 -5.25 -5.93
N THR A 177 -0.15 -4.27 -6.75
CA THR A 177 0.64 -3.11 -6.31
C THR A 177 0.15 -1.85 -7.00
N PHE A 178 -0.04 -0.78 -6.22
CA PHE A 178 -0.63 0.48 -6.66
C PHE A 178 -0.10 1.67 -5.86
N GLY A 179 -0.02 2.83 -6.50
CA GLY A 179 0.22 4.11 -5.85
C GLY A 179 -1.02 4.60 -5.13
N LEU A 180 -0.85 5.22 -3.96
CA LEU A 180 -1.98 5.62 -3.10
C LEU A 180 -1.65 6.89 -2.34
N GLY A 181 -2.62 7.80 -2.22
CA GLY A 181 -2.47 9.01 -1.44
C GLY A 181 -3.78 9.62 -0.97
N VAL A 182 -3.65 10.58 -0.05
CA VAL A 182 -4.73 11.42 0.46
C VAL A 182 -4.28 12.88 0.34
N TYR A 183 -5.16 13.75 -0.11
CA TYR A 183 -4.90 15.18 -0.22
C TYR A 183 -6.06 16.03 0.27
N VAL A 184 -5.77 17.29 0.59
CA VAL A 184 -6.77 18.32 0.91
C VAL A 184 -6.47 19.58 0.13
N ASN A 185 -7.52 20.24 -0.39
CA ASN A 185 -7.33 21.48 -1.14
C ASN A 185 -8.58 22.37 -1.30
N THR A 186 -8.34 23.68 -1.44
CA THR A 186 -9.24 24.68 -2.04
C THR A 186 -8.82 25.11 -3.46
N ASP A 187 -7.52 25.20 -3.79
CA ASP A 187 -6.97 25.52 -5.12
C ASP A 187 -5.46 25.19 -5.26
N ALA A 188 -4.92 25.19 -6.50
CA ALA A 188 -3.52 24.79 -6.78
C ALA A 188 -2.41 25.57 -6.05
N SER A 189 -2.74 26.64 -5.32
CA SER A 189 -1.79 27.45 -4.52
C SER A 189 -1.72 27.05 -3.04
N ASN A 190 -2.64 26.21 -2.55
CA ASN A 190 -2.77 25.89 -1.12
C ASN A 190 -3.16 24.42 -0.84
N TYR A 191 -2.24 23.49 -1.06
CA TYR A 191 -2.51 22.06 -0.99
C TYR A 191 -1.60 21.31 -0.01
N GLU A 192 -2.07 20.11 0.34
CA GLU A 192 -1.28 19.09 1.01
C GLU A 192 -1.60 17.73 0.40
N LEU A 193 -0.58 16.92 0.15
CA LEU A 193 -0.68 15.56 -0.37
C LEU A 193 0.25 14.66 0.47
N ILE A 194 -0.30 13.59 1.05
CA ILE A 194 0.46 12.49 1.63
C ILE A 194 0.30 11.26 0.73
N ALA A 195 1.40 10.67 0.25
CA ALA A 195 1.35 9.60 -0.76
C ALA A 195 2.47 8.56 -0.63
N GLY A 196 2.24 7.38 -1.19
CA GLY A 196 3.24 6.34 -1.42
C GLY A 196 3.05 5.76 -2.82
N THR A 197 4.04 5.97 -3.69
CA THR A 197 4.01 5.59 -5.12
C THR A 197 5.38 5.04 -5.55
N GLY A 198 5.46 4.47 -6.76
CA GLY A 198 6.70 3.97 -7.34
C GLY A 198 7.32 2.84 -6.49
N SER A 199 8.50 3.07 -5.93
CA SER A 199 9.17 2.13 -5.02
C SER A 199 8.55 2.04 -3.61
N SER A 200 7.69 3.00 -3.27
CA SER A 200 6.95 3.08 -2.01
C SER A 200 5.45 2.84 -2.22
N ALA A 201 5.06 2.27 -3.36
CA ALA A 201 3.69 1.85 -3.65
C ALA A 201 3.22 0.76 -2.66
N TYR A 202 1.92 0.69 -2.41
CA TYR A 202 1.37 -0.34 -1.53
C TYR A 202 1.26 -1.66 -2.30
N THR A 203 1.78 -2.75 -1.73
CA THR A 203 1.57 -4.11 -2.24
C THR A 203 0.53 -4.83 -1.39
N VAL A 204 -0.52 -5.35 -2.03
CA VAL A 204 -1.61 -6.11 -1.40
C VAL A 204 -1.06 -7.27 -0.58
N ALA A 205 -1.48 -7.33 0.68
CA ALA A 205 -1.22 -8.46 1.55
C ALA A 205 -2.18 -9.60 1.26
N VAL A 206 -1.70 -10.83 1.46
CA VAL A 206 -2.53 -12.05 1.47
C VAL A 206 -2.67 -12.55 2.91
N PRO A 207 -3.73 -13.31 3.26
CA PRO A 207 -3.84 -13.89 4.58
C PRO A 207 -2.65 -14.80 4.86
N GLU A 208 -1.99 -14.61 6.01
CA GLU A 208 -0.90 -15.48 6.45
C GLU A 208 -1.34 -16.95 6.40
N PRO A 209 -0.58 -17.86 5.76
CA PRO A 209 -0.96 -19.26 5.68
C PRO A 209 -1.12 -19.85 7.08
N GLY A 210 -2.38 -20.10 7.47
CA GLY A 210 -2.71 -20.68 8.77
C GLY A 210 -1.81 -21.89 9.04
N HIS A 211 -1.17 -21.90 10.20
CA HIS A 211 0.00 -22.73 10.57
C HIS A 211 -0.07 -24.23 10.21
N ALA A 212 -1.26 -24.77 9.93
CA ALA A 212 -1.48 -26.08 9.33
C ALA A 212 -0.75 -26.32 7.98
N GLY A 213 -0.52 -25.28 7.16
CA GLY A 213 0.11 -25.44 5.84
C GLY A 213 1.59 -25.83 5.88
N ILE A 214 2.35 -25.28 6.84
CA ILE A 214 3.82 -25.42 6.90
C ILE A 214 4.26 -26.84 7.31
N PHE A 215 3.47 -27.54 8.12
CA PHE A 215 3.81 -28.89 8.58
C PHE A 215 3.71 -29.98 7.48
N LEU A 216 2.91 -29.77 6.43
CA LEU A 216 2.80 -30.73 5.32
C LEU A 216 4.05 -30.76 4.43
N ALA A 217 4.72 -29.61 4.23
CA ALA A 217 5.94 -29.54 3.42
C ALA A 217 7.13 -30.27 4.08
N ILE A 218 7.29 -30.13 5.39
CA ILE A 218 8.38 -30.80 6.14
C ILE A 218 8.13 -32.32 6.24
N GLY A 219 6.87 -32.74 6.41
CA GLY A 219 6.49 -34.15 6.46
C GLY A 219 6.84 -34.95 5.19
N ALA A 220 6.67 -34.34 4.01
CA ALA A 220 6.98 -34.98 2.73
C ALA A 220 8.49 -35.30 2.57
N ILE A 221 9.37 -34.40 3.01
CA ILE A 221 10.83 -34.56 2.91
C ILE A 221 11.32 -35.68 3.84
N GLY A 222 10.77 -35.77 5.06
CA GLY A 222 11.12 -36.82 6.03
C GLY A 222 10.81 -38.24 5.55
N ILE A 223 9.66 -38.44 4.90
CA ILE A 223 9.23 -39.75 4.39
C ILE A 223 10.11 -40.24 3.23
N ILE A 224 10.57 -39.32 2.37
CA ILE A 224 11.48 -39.64 1.25
C ILE A 224 12.87 -40.03 1.78
N ALA A 225 13.37 -39.35 2.81
CA ALA A 225 14.65 -39.65 3.43
C ALA A 225 14.67 -41.03 4.12
N TYR A 226 13.60 -41.39 4.84
CA TYR A 226 13.52 -42.68 5.54
C TYR A 226 13.52 -43.88 4.57
N ARG A 227 12.75 -43.81 3.47
CA ARG A 227 12.64 -44.91 2.50
C ARG A 227 13.95 -45.25 1.76
N ARG A 228 14.94 -44.35 1.73
CA ARG A 228 16.26 -44.62 1.12
C ARG A 228 17.24 -45.34 2.04
N ARG A 229 17.02 -45.39 3.37
CA ARG A 229 17.93 -46.04 4.33
C ARG A 229 17.61 -47.51 4.63
N CYS A 230 16.47 -48.04 4.19
CA CYS A 230 16.06 -49.43 4.43
C CYS A 230 16.27 -50.36 3.21
N ARG A 231 17.19 -50.01 2.30
CA ARG A 231 17.51 -50.78 1.07
C ARG A 231 19.03 -50.81 0.76
N SER A 232 19.87 -50.85 1.78
CA SER A 232 21.31 -51.11 1.71
C SER A 232 21.67 -52.28 2.61
#